data_AF-R1FZA6-F1
#
_entry.id   AF-R1FZA6-F1
#
_cell.length_a   1.000
_cell.length_b   1.000
_cell.length_c   1.000
_cell.angle_alpha   90.00
_cell.angle_beta   90.00
_cell.angle_gamma   90.00
#
_symmetry.space_group_name_H-M   'P 1'
#
loop_
_entity.id
_entity.type
_entity.pdbx_description
1 polymer ?
#
loop_
_entity_poly.entity_id
_entity_poly.type
_entity_poly.pdbx_seq_one_letter_code
_entity_poly.pdbx_strand_id
1 'polypeptide(L)' 'MTQRIAADAGRGLGHLVVTVLDILKEVLERQALRRLDAGTLTPDQVEALGQALIALELRFAEIRAALDEIPATEGAK' A
#
# COMPACT_ATOMS: atom_id res chain seq x y z
N MET A 1 -15.45 -7.94 -27.01
CA MET A 1 -14.01 -7.60 -27.12
C MET A 1 -13.65 -6.42 -26.21
N THR A 2 -14.40 -5.32 -26.22
CA THR A 2 -14.16 -4.12 -25.38
C THR A 2 -14.15 -4.38 -23.87
N GLN A 3 -15.01 -5.29 -23.40
CA GLN A 3 -15.11 -5.65 -21.98
C GLN A 3 -13.85 -6.36 -21.45
N ARG A 4 -13.10 -7.06 -22.30
CA ARG A 4 -11.87 -7.77 -21.91
C ARG A 4 -10.69 -6.80 -21.74
N ILE A 5 -10.55 -5.82 -22.64
CA ILE A 5 -9.51 -4.78 -22.57
C ILE A 5 -9.65 -3.92 -21.30
N ALA A 6 -10.88 -3.55 -20.93
CA ALA A 6 -11.13 -2.75 -19.72
C ALA A 6 -10.76 -3.53 -18.44
N ALA A 7 -11.04 -4.83 -18.39
CA ALA A 7 -10.65 -5.68 -17.26
C ALA A 7 -9.13 -5.89 -17.17
N ASP A 8 -8.44 -6.03 -18.31
CA ASP A 8 -6.98 -6.13 -18.36
C ASP A 8 -6.30 -4.83 -17.91
N ALA A 9 -6.82 -3.67 -18.35
CA ALA A 9 -6.34 -2.36 -17.91
C ALA A 9 -6.58 -2.14 -16.40
N GLY A 10 -7.75 -2.54 -15.88
CA GLY A 10 -8.06 -2.46 -14.45
C GLY A 10 -7.10 -3.28 -13.59
N ARG A 11 -6.79 -4.52 -14.00
CA ARG A 11 -5.79 -5.36 -13.32
C ARG A 11 -4.38 -4.77 -13.39
N GLY A 12 -3.97 -4.27 -14.56
CA GLY A 12 -2.66 -3.64 -14.73
C GLY A 12 -2.48 -2.39 -13.86
N LEU A 13 -3.51 -1.55 -13.77
CA LEU A 13 -3.51 -0.38 -12.89
C LEU A 13 -3.51 -0.78 -11.42
N GLY A 14 -4.28 -1.80 -11.03
CA GLY A 14 -4.26 -2.34 -9.66
C GLY A 14 -2.86 -2.77 -9.24
N HIS A 15 -2.18 -3.55 -10.08
CA HIS A 15 -0.81 -3.99 -9.81
C HIS A 15 0.19 -2.83 -9.71
N LEU A 16 0.04 -1.78 -10.55
CA LEU A 16 0.86 -0.58 -10.46
C LEU A 16 0.66 0.15 -9.13
N VAL A 17 -0.59 0.32 -8.69
CA VAL A 17 -0.90 0.95 -7.40
C VAL A 17 -0.30 0.15 -6.25
N VAL A 18 -0.47 -1.18 -6.25
CA VAL A 18 0.13 -2.08 -5.25
C VAL A 18 1.65 -1.94 -5.18
N THR A 19 2.31 -1.87 -6.34
CA THR A 19 3.76 -1.67 -6.46
C THR A 19 4.19 -0.31 -5.90
N VAL A 20 3.46 0.76 -6.22
CA VAL A 20 3.75 2.11 -5.68
C VAL A 20 3.60 2.13 -4.15
N LEU A 21 2.58 1.46 -3.61
CA LEU A 21 2.40 1.34 -2.16
C LEU A 21 3.56 0.58 -1.50
N ASP A 22 4.10 -0.46 -2.13
CA ASP A 22 5.29 -1.17 -1.62
C ASP A 22 6.51 -0.24 -1.54
N ILE A 23 6.76 0.53 -2.59
CA ILE A 23 7.87 1.49 -2.63
C ILE A 23 7.69 2.55 -1.53
N LEU A 24 6.46 3.08 -1.36
CA LEU A 24 6.18 4.07 -0.32
C LEU A 24 6.43 3.51 1.08
N LYS A 25 6.01 2.27 1.35
CA LYS A 25 6.29 1.60 2.63
C LYS A 25 7.78 1.54 2.90
N GLU A 26 8.55 1.05 1.92
CA GLU A 26 10.00 0.89 2.06
C GLU A 26 10.72 2.23 2.32
N VAL A 27 10.28 3.29 1.65
CA VAL A 27 10.83 4.64 1.86
C VAL A 27 10.53 5.16 3.26
N LEU A 28 9.30 4.97 3.74
CA LEU A 28 8.86 5.45 5.06
C LEU A 28 9.55 4.71 6.20
N GLU A 29 9.73 3.40 6.09
CA GLU A 29 10.51 2.60 7.05
C GLU A 29 11.95 3.10 7.12
N ARG A 30 12.59 3.29 5.96
CA ARG A 30 13.96 3.83 5.91
C ARG A 30 14.03 5.24 6.49
N GLN A 31 13.01 6.09 6.30
CA GLN A 31 12.96 7.43 6.88
C GLN A 31 12.77 7.38 8.40
N ALA A 32 11.92 6.50 8.89
CA ALA A 32 11.68 6.31 10.32
C ALA A 32 12.97 5.90 11.03
N LEU A 33 13.68 4.89 10.49
CA LEU A 33 14.98 4.46 11.00
C LEU A 33 16.01 5.59 11.00
N ARG A 34 16.15 6.31 9.88
CA ARG A 34 17.10 7.45 9.82
C ARG A 34 16.79 8.54 10.85
N ARG A 35 15.52 8.85 11.10
CA ARG A 35 15.14 9.88 12.09
C ARG A 35 15.40 9.43 13.52
N LEU A 36 15.18 8.14 13.79
CA LEU A 36 15.49 7.51 15.07
C LEU A 36 17.00 7.52 15.33
N ASP A 37 17.80 7.07 14.36
CA ASP A 37 19.27 7.02 14.45
C ASP A 37 19.90 8.41 14.57
N ALA A 38 19.33 9.41 13.91
CA ALA A 38 19.79 10.79 14.00
C ALA A 38 19.48 11.44 15.36
N GLY A 39 18.76 10.77 16.27
CA GLY A 39 18.36 11.31 17.58
C GLY A 39 17.45 12.54 17.47
N THR A 40 16.81 12.73 16.31
CA THR A 40 16.02 13.93 16.00
C THR A 40 14.59 13.90 16.56
N LEU A 41 14.22 12.79 17.20
CA LEU A 41 12.89 12.56 17.74
C LEU A 41 12.95 12.37 19.26
N THR A 42 12.01 13.00 19.97
CA THR A 42 11.76 12.70 21.39
C THR A 42 11.09 11.32 21.54
N PRO A 43 11.09 10.70 22.73
CA PRO A 43 10.40 9.42 22.96
C PRO A 43 8.94 9.43 22.52
N ASP A 44 8.19 10.49 22.84
CA ASP A 44 6.78 10.63 22.44
C ASP A 44 6.62 10.72 20.92
N GLN A 45 7.57 11.36 20.22
CA GLN A 45 7.56 11.43 18.76
C GLN A 45 7.89 10.09 18.11
N VAL A 46 8.74 9.28 18.74
CA VAL A 46 9.03 7.90 18.30
C VAL A 46 7.78 7.02 18.44
N GLU A 47 7.06 7.14 19.56
CA GLU A 47 5.81 6.40 19.76
C GLU A 47 4.74 6.82 18.75
N ALA A 48 4.54 8.13 18.57
CA ALA A 48 3.59 8.66 17.58
C ALA A 48 3.94 8.21 16.15
N LEU A 49 5.23 8.17 15.80
CA LEU A 49 5.71 7.65 14.52
C LEU A 49 5.39 6.16 14.37
N GLY A 50 5.61 5.34 15.40
CA GLY A 50 5.26 3.93 15.40
C GLY A 50 3.76 3.70 15.18
N GLN A 51 2.91 4.44 15.88
CA GLN A 51 1.44 4.36 15.71
C GLN A 51 1.01 4.77 14.30
N ALA A 52 1.63 5.81 13.74
CA ALA A 52 1.35 6.25 12.37
C ALA A 52 1.72 5.19 11.33
N LEU A 53 2.86 4.50 11.50
CA LEU A 53 3.28 3.42 10.60
C LEU A 53 2.33 2.21 10.67
N ILE A 54 1.91 1.80 11.87
CA ILE A 54 0.93 0.71 12.04
C ILE A 54 -0.40 1.05 11.35
N ALA A 55 -0.91 2.27 11.57
CA ALA A 55 -2.14 2.72 10.94
C ALA A 55 -2.01 2.74 9.41
N LEU A 56 -0.85 3.14 8.89
CA LEU A 56 -0.57 3.14 7.46
C LEU A 56 -0.54 1.72 6.88
N GLU A 57 0.10 0.76 7.56
CA GLU A 57 0.13 -0.64 7.14
C GLU A 57 -1.28 -1.23 7.02
N LEU A 58 -2.15 -0.94 7.99
CA LEU A 58 -3.55 -1.38 7.94
C LEU A 58 -4.28 -0.82 6.71
N ARG A 59 -4.10 0.48 6.41
CA ARG A 59 -4.69 1.09 5.21
C ARG A 59 -4.14 0.50 3.92
N PHE A 60 -2.85 0.19 3.86
CA PHE A 60 -2.27 -0.46 2.68
C PHE A 60 -2.83 -1.87 2.48
N ALA A 61 -3.06 -2.61 3.57
CA ALA A 61 -3.72 -3.92 3.51
C ALA A 61 -5.16 -3.81 3.00
N GLU A 62 -5.94 -2.83 3.48
CA GLU A 62 -7.30 -2.55 2.99
C GLU A 62 -7.31 -2.25 1.48
N ILE A 63 -6.38 -1.42 1.00
CA ILE A 63 -6.29 -1.07 -0.42
C ILE A 63 -5.87 -2.29 -1.26
N ARG A 64 -4.92 -3.09 -0.80
CA ARG A 64 -4.51 -4.32 -1.49
C ARG A 64 -5.66 -5.29 -1.61
N ALA A 65 -6.38 -5.53 -0.53
CA ALA A 65 -7.57 -6.40 -0.54
C ALA A 65 -8.62 -5.89 -1.54
N ALA A 66 -8.90 -4.58 -1.54
CA ALA A 66 -9.84 -3.98 -2.49
C ALA A 66 -9.39 -4.07 -3.97
N LEU A 67 -8.08 -4.12 -4.22
CA LEU A 67 -7.52 -4.26 -5.58
C LEU A 67 -7.39 -5.74 -6.02
N ASP A 68 -7.16 -6.66 -5.07
CA ASP A 68 -7.12 -8.11 -5.30
C ASP A 68 -8.53 -8.70 -5.48
N GLU A 69 -9.55 -8.09 -4.86
CA GLU A 69 -10.95 -8.48 -4.99
C GLU A 69 -11.60 -8.12 -6.33
N ILE A 70 -10.88 -7.63 -7.34
CA ILE A 70 -11.46 -7.49 -8.69
C ILE A 70 -11.76 -8.91 -9.19
N PRO A 71 -13.03 -9.37 -9.16
CA PRO A 71 -13.34 -10.73 -9.53
C PRO A 71 -13.03 -10.80 -11.03
N ALA A 72 -12.27 -11.83 -11.44
CA ALA A 72 -12.41 -12.27 -12.82
C ALA A 72 -13.89 -12.60 -12.96
N THR A 73 -14.65 -11.71 -13.61
CA THR A 73 -16.09 -11.84 -13.82
C THR A 73 -16.38 -13.30 -14.10
N GLU A 74 -17.07 -13.94 -13.16
CA GLU A 74 -17.52 -15.31 -13.28
C GLU A 74 -18.10 -15.47 -14.68
N GLY A 75 -17.55 -16.41 -15.43
CA GLY A 75 -18.16 -16.91 -16.65
C GLY A 75 -19.50 -17.51 -16.28
N ALA A 76 -20.53 -16.69 -16.27
CA ALA A 76 -21.90 -17.13 -16.23
C ALA A 76 -22.19 -17.91 -17.53
N LYS A 77 -22.26 -19.24 -17.36
CA LYS A 77 -22.71 -20.29 -18.29
C LYS A 77 -21.86 -20.57 -19.53
#